data_AF-A0A9W4HFK4-F1
#
_entry.id   AF-A0A9W4HFK4-F1
#
_cell.length_a   1.000
_cell.length_b   1.000
_cell.length_c   1.000
_cell.angle_alpha   90.00
_cell.angle_beta   90.00
_cell.angle_gamma   90.00
#
_symmetry.space_group_name_H-M   'P 1'
#
loop_
_entity.id
_entity.type
_entity.pdbx_description
1 polymer ?
#
loop_
_entity_poly.entity_id
_entity_poly.type
_entity_poly.pdbx_seq_one_letter_code
_entity_poly.pdbx_strand_id
1 'polypeptide(L)'
;MSSNESHVEEHTLTNIQEDSFNTRPSVRIVMPDNLKSLLVDDWEQVTKNQCVVALPSKLPVRQILRDWHEEEEPKRSGSSADEDVLEEVVAGLQEYFDKSLDKILLYRHERQQYRNLRKKFEAATGELADKGPIDVYGAEHLIRLFSSMPELIAQTNMDMQATNRLREEISKLSMWLSKNSDKYFATTYVVGESIQ
;
A
#
# COMPACT_ATOMS: atom_id res chain seq x y z
N MET A 1 -46.45 28.01 24.15
CA MET A 1 -45.27 27.98 25.06
C MET A 1 -45.14 26.53 25.47
N SER A 2 -44.18 25.71 25.04
CA SER A 2 -42.81 25.96 24.66
C SER A 2 -42.42 24.92 23.59
N SER A 3 -41.76 25.36 22.53
CA SER A 3 -41.06 24.50 21.57
C SER A 3 -39.65 25.07 21.46
N ASN A 4 -38.65 24.34 21.96
CA ASN A 4 -37.26 24.31 21.47
C ASN A 4 -36.36 23.70 22.55
N GLU A 5 -36.10 22.41 22.46
CA GLU A 5 -34.93 21.79 23.13
C GLU A 5 -34.26 20.69 22.29
N SER A 6 -34.80 20.34 21.12
CA SER A 6 -34.29 19.19 20.32
C SER A 6 -33.41 19.57 19.13
N HIS A 7 -32.85 20.79 19.07
CA HIS A 7 -32.07 21.25 17.89
C HIS A 7 -30.62 21.64 18.20
N VAL A 8 -30.12 21.35 19.42
CA VAL A 8 -28.76 21.76 19.83
C VAL A 8 -27.76 20.60 19.84
N GLU A 9 -28.21 19.35 19.94
CA GLU A 9 -27.30 18.20 20.09
C GLU A 9 -26.70 17.68 18.76
N GLU A 10 -27.40 17.80 17.63
CA GLU A 10 -26.93 17.26 16.34
C GLU A 10 -25.78 18.09 15.73
N HIS A 11 -25.82 19.42 15.91
CA HIS A 11 -24.79 20.35 15.42
C HIS A 11 -23.46 20.26 16.18
N THR A 12 -23.49 19.71 17.41
CA THR A 12 -22.29 19.60 18.25
C THR A 12 -21.46 18.37 17.89
N LEU A 13 -22.09 17.28 17.44
CA LEU A 13 -21.42 16.04 17.03
C LEU A 13 -20.65 16.20 15.70
N THR A 14 -21.19 16.97 14.75
CA THR A 14 -20.52 17.27 13.47
C THR A 14 -19.26 18.10 13.66
N ASN A 15 -19.28 19.08 14.56
CA ASN A 15 -18.11 19.93 14.84
C ASN A 15 -16.97 19.17 15.52
N ILE A 16 -17.25 18.23 16.42
CA ILE A 16 -16.21 17.41 17.08
C ILE A 16 -15.49 16.53 16.05
N GLN A 17 -16.21 16.04 15.04
CA GLN A 17 -15.64 15.20 13.98
C GLN A 17 -14.78 16.03 13.02
N GLU A 18 -15.21 17.25 12.66
CA GLU A 18 -14.46 18.17 11.79
C GLU A 18 -13.21 18.79 12.47
N ASP A 19 -13.30 19.15 13.75
CA ASP A 19 -12.13 19.67 14.51
C ASP A 19 -11.07 18.59 14.75
N SER A 20 -11.50 17.32 14.81
CA SER A 20 -10.61 16.15 14.87
C SER A 20 -9.91 15.84 13.54
N PHE A 21 -10.34 16.45 12.42
CA PHE A 21 -9.63 16.38 11.14
C PHE A 21 -8.51 17.43 11.05
N ASN A 22 -8.68 18.60 11.66
CA ASN A 22 -7.74 19.73 11.55
C ASN A 22 -6.57 19.70 12.53
N THR A 23 -6.53 18.76 13.47
CA THR A 23 -5.46 18.63 14.47
C THR A 23 -4.52 17.44 14.22
N ARG A 24 -4.75 16.67 13.15
CA ARG A 24 -3.93 15.50 12.84
C ARG A 24 -2.60 15.94 12.24
N PRO A 25 -1.46 15.40 12.71
CA PRO A 25 -0.17 15.65 12.08
C PRO A 25 -0.26 15.31 10.60
N SER A 26 0.04 16.27 9.71
CA SER A 26 0.13 15.98 8.28
C SER A 26 1.33 15.05 8.04
N VAL A 27 1.08 13.75 7.94
CA VAL A 27 2.14 12.78 7.60
C VAL A 27 2.48 12.98 6.12
N ARG A 28 3.74 13.25 5.80
CA ARG A 28 4.20 13.41 4.41
C ARG A 28 5.32 12.44 4.07
N ILE A 29 4.99 11.43 3.27
CA ILE A 29 5.98 10.51 2.70
C ILE A 29 6.52 11.12 1.41
N VAL A 30 7.84 11.12 1.26
CA VAL A 30 8.48 11.65 0.05
C VAL A 30 8.48 10.57 -1.02
N MET A 31 7.71 10.80 -2.08
CA MET A 31 7.68 9.92 -3.25
C MET A 31 8.43 10.59 -4.42
N PRO A 32 9.41 9.90 -5.05
CA PRO A 32 10.06 10.33 -6.28
C PRO A 32 9.08 10.58 -7.43
N ASP A 33 9.41 11.53 -8.31
CA ASP A 33 8.49 11.96 -9.38
C ASP A 33 8.25 10.90 -10.45
N ASN A 34 9.22 10.03 -10.72
CA ASN A 34 9.04 8.88 -11.61
C ASN A 34 8.01 7.88 -11.05
N LEU A 35 8.00 7.62 -9.73
CA LEU A 35 6.98 6.76 -9.12
C LEU A 35 5.59 7.40 -9.17
N LYS A 36 5.50 8.72 -9.02
CA LYS A 36 4.23 9.44 -9.23
C LYS A 36 3.76 9.34 -10.67
N SER A 37 4.66 9.46 -11.65
CA SER A 37 4.33 9.24 -13.06
C SER A 37 3.78 7.83 -13.28
N LEU A 38 4.46 6.82 -12.73
CA LEU A 38 4.02 5.43 -12.82
C LEU A 38 2.64 5.20 -12.17
N LEU A 39 2.33 5.89 -11.07
CA LEU A 39 0.98 5.86 -10.47
C LEU A 39 -0.09 6.45 -11.39
N VAL A 40 0.23 7.55 -12.09
CA VAL A 40 -0.69 8.18 -13.04
C VAL A 40 -0.92 7.28 -14.24
N ASP A 41 0.14 6.69 -14.78
CA ASP A 41 0.09 5.75 -15.91
C ASP A 41 -0.71 4.48 -15.52
N ASP A 42 -0.44 3.92 -14.34
CA ASP A 42 -1.18 2.77 -13.80
C ASP A 42 -2.68 3.08 -13.62
N TRP A 43 -3.00 4.25 -13.05
CA TRP A 43 -4.39 4.69 -12.93
C TRP A 43 -5.08 4.80 -14.29
N GLU A 44 -4.43 5.39 -15.29
CA GLU A 44 -4.97 5.49 -16.65
C GLU A 44 -5.20 4.11 -17.29
N GLN A 45 -4.22 3.21 -17.15
CA GLN A 45 -4.31 1.84 -17.68
C GLN A 45 -5.48 1.06 -17.07
N VAL A 46 -5.68 1.15 -15.76
CA VAL A 46 -6.72 0.37 -15.09
C VAL A 46 -8.11 1.01 -15.19
N THR A 47 -8.20 2.34 -15.10
CA THR A 47 -9.49 3.03 -15.04
C THR A 47 -10.03 3.44 -16.40
N LYS A 48 -9.18 3.93 -17.31
CA LYS A 48 -9.62 4.36 -18.65
C LYS A 48 -9.53 3.22 -19.67
N ASN A 49 -8.40 2.51 -19.68
CA ASN A 49 -8.16 1.47 -20.69
C ASN A 49 -8.71 0.10 -20.28
N GLN A 50 -9.28 -0.01 -19.07
CA GLN A 50 -9.86 -1.25 -18.53
C GLN A 50 -8.89 -2.44 -18.58
N CYS A 51 -7.60 -2.14 -18.48
CA CYS A 51 -6.56 -3.15 -18.37
C CYS A 51 -6.37 -3.55 -16.91
N VAL A 52 -5.76 -4.70 -16.69
CA VAL A 52 -5.30 -5.15 -15.38
C VAL A 52 -3.86 -5.63 -15.52
N VAL A 53 -3.10 -5.53 -14.43
CA VAL A 53 -1.74 -6.05 -14.38
C VAL A 53 -1.78 -7.57 -14.56
N ALA A 54 -0.90 -8.13 -15.39
CA ALA A 54 -0.80 -9.57 -15.55
C ALA A 54 -0.29 -10.22 -14.25
N LEU A 55 -1.04 -11.19 -13.73
CA LEU A 55 -0.72 -11.91 -12.49
C LEU A 55 -0.61 -13.42 -12.76
N PRO A 56 0.31 -14.14 -12.07
CA PRO A 56 1.21 -13.67 -11.01
C PRO A 56 2.37 -12.82 -11.55
N SER A 57 2.78 -11.83 -10.76
CA SER A 57 3.97 -11.01 -11.03
C SER A 57 5.22 -11.86 -11.06
N LYS A 58 6.14 -11.55 -11.97
CA LYS A 58 7.48 -12.16 -12.02
C LYS A 58 8.35 -11.73 -10.84
N LEU A 59 8.09 -10.54 -10.31
CA LEU A 59 8.78 -9.95 -9.16
C LEU A 59 7.70 -9.54 -8.14
N PRO A 60 7.24 -10.47 -7.30
CA PRO A 60 6.17 -10.21 -6.36
C PRO A 60 6.64 -9.27 -5.23
N VAL A 61 5.70 -8.64 -4.53
CA VAL A 61 5.98 -7.72 -3.41
C VAL A 61 6.91 -8.36 -2.37
N ARG A 62 6.73 -9.66 -2.06
CA ARG A 62 7.62 -10.37 -1.14
C ARG A 62 9.07 -10.29 -1.59
N GLN A 63 9.32 -10.53 -2.88
CA GLN A 63 10.66 -10.46 -3.46
C GLN A 63 11.20 -9.03 -3.44
N ILE A 64 10.37 -8.03 -3.73
CA ILE A 64 10.76 -6.61 -3.71
C ILE A 64 11.22 -6.19 -2.31
N LEU A 65 10.44 -6.52 -1.29
CA LEU A 65 10.75 -6.19 0.10
C LEU A 65 11.98 -6.96 0.60
N ARG A 66 12.16 -8.21 0.16
CA ARG A 66 13.36 -8.99 0.47
C ARG A 66 14.62 -8.40 -0.18
N ASP A 67 14.55 -8.06 -1.47
CA ASP A 67 15.66 -7.44 -2.20
C ASP A 67 16.06 -6.11 -1.54
N TRP A 68 15.09 -5.32 -1.08
CA TRP A 68 15.37 -4.08 -0.34
C TRP A 68 16.03 -4.36 1.02
N HIS A 69 15.52 -5.32 1.79
CA HIS A 69 16.09 -5.72 3.08
C HIS A 69 17.54 -6.18 2.92
N GLU A 70 17.83 -7.09 1.98
CA GLU A 70 19.16 -7.62 1.71
C GLU A 70 20.17 -6.51 1.30
N GLU A 71 19.71 -5.44 0.64
CA GLU A 71 20.57 -4.30 0.31
C GLU A 71 20.79 -3.34 1.49
N GLU A 72 19.79 -3.17 2.36
CA GLU A 72 19.83 -2.21 3.48
C GLU A 72 20.49 -2.77 4.74
N GLU A 73 20.36 -4.07 5.00
CA GLU A 73 20.88 -4.75 6.20
C GLU A 73 22.39 -4.50 6.40
N PRO A 74 23.28 -4.69 5.39
CA PRO A 74 24.72 -4.43 5.56
C PRO A 74 25.04 -2.97 5.90
N LYS A 75 24.20 -2.02 5.49
CA LYS A 75 24.37 -0.58 5.75
C LYS A 75 24.04 -0.21 7.20
N ARG A 76 23.38 -1.11 7.94
CA ARG A 76 22.90 -0.91 9.32
C ARG A 76 23.63 -1.74 10.36
N SER A 77 24.56 -2.60 9.93
CA SER A 77 25.43 -3.50 10.73
C SER A 77 26.22 -2.89 11.90
N GLY A 78 26.14 -1.57 12.12
CA GLY A 78 26.71 -0.88 13.27
C GLY A 78 25.70 -0.50 14.37
N SER A 79 24.40 -0.76 14.19
CA SER A 79 23.32 -0.32 15.08
C SER A 79 22.19 -1.35 15.12
N SER A 80 22.15 -2.18 16.18
CA SER A 80 21.10 -3.20 16.34
C SER A 80 19.69 -2.61 16.34
N ALA A 81 19.53 -1.38 16.84
CA ALA A 81 18.25 -0.69 16.83
C ALA A 81 17.77 -0.34 15.40
N ASP A 82 18.68 -0.03 14.48
CA ASP A 82 18.32 0.30 13.09
C ASP A 82 18.00 -0.96 12.27
N GLU A 83 18.61 -2.09 12.64
CA GLU A 83 18.28 -3.43 12.11
C GLU A 83 16.90 -3.88 12.58
N ASP A 84 16.61 -3.81 13.89
CA ASP A 84 15.30 -4.16 14.45
C ASP A 84 14.17 -3.34 13.79
N VAL A 85 14.42 -2.04 13.57
CA VAL A 85 13.47 -1.15 12.87
C VAL A 85 13.29 -1.55 11.41
N LEU A 86 14.35 -1.97 10.71
CA LEU A 86 14.23 -2.44 9.33
C LEU A 86 13.33 -3.68 9.27
N GLU A 87 13.59 -4.65 10.14
CA GLU A 87 12.84 -5.90 10.21
C GLU A 87 11.37 -5.64 10.54
N GLU A 88 11.08 -4.80 11.53
CA GLU A 88 9.73 -4.43 11.93
C GLU A 88 8.96 -3.73 10.80
N VAL A 89 9.61 -2.78 10.11
CA VAL A 89 8.98 -2.07 8.98
C VAL A 89 8.72 -3.03 7.83
N VAL A 90 9.67 -3.89 7.46
CA VAL A 90 9.48 -4.89 6.41
C VAL A 90 8.31 -5.81 6.78
N ALA A 91 8.31 -6.40 7.97
CA ALA A 91 7.23 -7.27 8.43
C ALA A 91 5.86 -6.57 8.43
N GLY A 92 5.80 -5.34 8.92
CA GLY A 92 4.60 -4.52 8.91
C GLY A 92 4.09 -4.23 7.50
N LEU A 93 4.98 -3.92 6.56
CA LEU A 93 4.62 -3.72 5.15
C LEU A 93 4.06 -4.99 4.52
N GLN A 94 4.67 -6.15 4.80
CA GLN A 94 4.20 -7.43 4.28
C GLN A 94 2.76 -7.73 4.76
N GLU A 95 2.54 -7.68 6.07
CA GLU A 95 1.25 -7.96 6.67
C GLU A 95 0.18 -6.94 6.24
N TYR A 96 0.56 -5.66 6.19
CA TYR A 96 -0.35 -4.60 5.81
C TYR A 96 -0.77 -4.72 4.36
N PHE A 97 0.16 -5.03 3.45
CA PHE A 97 -0.15 -5.25 2.04
C PHE A 97 -1.18 -6.37 1.86
N ASP A 98 -0.96 -7.53 2.49
CA ASP A 98 -1.89 -8.67 2.43
C ASP A 98 -3.29 -8.31 2.97
N LYS A 99 -3.36 -7.58 4.07
CA LYS A 99 -4.63 -7.20 4.72
C LYS A 99 -5.37 -6.03 4.06
N SER A 100 -4.68 -5.21 3.28
CA SER A 100 -5.20 -3.97 2.71
C SER A 100 -5.48 -4.05 1.21
N LEU A 101 -4.89 -5.02 0.51
CA LEU A 101 -5.02 -5.15 -0.95
C LEU A 101 -6.49 -5.08 -1.40
N ASP A 102 -7.32 -5.98 -0.89
CA ASP A 102 -8.73 -6.08 -1.27
C ASP A 102 -9.62 -4.99 -0.67
N LYS A 103 -9.09 -4.12 0.19
CA LYS A 103 -9.87 -3.03 0.80
C LYS A 103 -9.64 -1.73 0.06
N ILE A 104 -8.37 -1.35 -0.12
CA ILE A 104 -8.01 0.01 -0.53
C ILE A 104 -7.07 0.08 -1.76
N LEU A 105 -6.44 -1.02 -2.19
CA LEU A 105 -5.43 -0.97 -3.27
C LEU A 105 -5.96 -1.35 -4.65
N LEU A 106 -7.07 -2.09 -4.73
CA LEU A 106 -7.65 -2.55 -5.99
C LEU A 106 -8.73 -1.60 -6.53
N TYR A 107 -8.56 -1.19 -7.79
CA TYR A 107 -9.60 -0.50 -8.54
C TYR A 107 -10.76 -1.43 -8.89
N ARG A 108 -11.91 -0.84 -9.28
CA ARG A 108 -13.14 -1.57 -9.60
C ARG A 108 -12.92 -2.70 -10.62
N HIS A 109 -12.11 -2.47 -11.65
CA HIS A 109 -11.88 -3.42 -12.74
C HIS A 109 -10.98 -4.61 -12.33
N GLU A 110 -10.11 -4.45 -11.33
CA GLU A 110 -9.24 -5.51 -10.82
C GLU A 110 -9.97 -6.46 -9.85
N ARG A 111 -11.13 -6.04 -9.30
CA ARG A 111 -11.86 -6.84 -8.29
C ARG A 111 -12.26 -8.22 -8.79
N GLN A 112 -12.58 -8.36 -10.07
CA GLN A 112 -12.93 -9.67 -10.63
C GLN A 112 -11.69 -10.59 -10.73
N GLN A 113 -10.54 -10.04 -11.15
CA GLN A 113 -9.26 -10.76 -11.17
C GLN A 113 -8.89 -11.25 -9.77
N TYR A 114 -9.02 -10.39 -8.75
CA TYR A 114 -8.77 -10.77 -7.36
C TYR A 114 -9.70 -11.88 -6.85
N ARG A 115 -11.01 -11.83 -7.16
CA ARG A 115 -11.94 -12.91 -6.79
C ARG A 115 -11.52 -14.26 -7.38
N ASN A 116 -11.07 -14.26 -8.63
CA ASN A 116 -10.59 -15.47 -9.31
C ASN A 116 -9.29 -15.99 -8.67
N LEU A 117 -8.37 -15.10 -8.31
CA LEU A 117 -7.13 -15.45 -7.60
C LEU A 117 -7.37 -15.96 -6.18
N ARG A 118 -8.29 -15.34 -5.43
CA ARG A 118 -8.62 -15.74 -4.06
C ARG A 118 -9.11 -17.19 -3.99
N LYS A 119 -9.92 -17.63 -4.97
CA LYS A 119 -10.31 -19.04 -5.09
C LYS A 119 -9.12 -19.98 -5.33
N LYS A 120 -8.06 -19.50 -6.00
CA LYS A 120 -6.83 -20.28 -6.23
C LYS A 120 -5.95 -20.32 -4.97
N PHE A 121 -5.94 -19.26 -4.16
CA PHE A 121 -5.27 -19.25 -2.85
C PHE A 121 -5.93 -20.21 -1.87
N GLU A 122 -7.25 -20.27 -1.88
CA GLU A 122 -8.06 -21.17 -1.03
C GLU A 122 -8.10 -22.61 -1.55
N ALA A 123 -7.49 -22.90 -2.71
CA ALA A 123 -7.46 -24.24 -3.27
C ALA A 123 -6.48 -25.13 -2.51
N ALA A 124 -6.88 -26.39 -2.24
CA ALA A 124 -6.06 -27.35 -1.53
C ALA A 124 -4.83 -27.85 -2.31
N THR A 125 -4.80 -27.64 -3.63
CA THR A 125 -3.73 -28.06 -4.53
C THR A 125 -3.50 -27.01 -5.62
N GLY A 126 -2.24 -26.75 -5.98
CA GLY A 126 -1.84 -25.84 -7.06
C GLY A 126 -0.63 -24.97 -6.71
N GLU A 127 -0.04 -24.32 -7.71
CA GLU A 127 1.15 -23.46 -7.53
C GLU A 127 0.91 -22.20 -6.69
N LEU A 128 -0.37 -21.85 -6.49
CA LEU A 128 -0.82 -20.72 -5.67
C LEU A 128 -1.51 -21.17 -4.37
N ALA A 129 -1.57 -22.48 -4.09
CA ALA A 129 -2.06 -22.96 -2.80
C ALA A 129 -1.18 -22.42 -1.68
N ASP A 130 -1.80 -21.94 -0.59
CA ASP A 130 -1.14 -21.32 0.57
C ASP A 130 -0.32 -20.04 0.28
N LYS A 131 -0.46 -19.45 -0.91
CA LYS A 131 0.16 -18.15 -1.24
C LYS A 131 -0.76 -16.98 -0.94
N GLY A 132 -0.18 -15.86 -0.53
CA GLY A 132 -0.90 -14.63 -0.25
C GLY A 132 -0.86 -13.62 -1.42
N PRO A 133 -1.62 -12.51 -1.30
CA PRO A 133 -1.46 -11.35 -2.18
C PRO A 133 -0.01 -10.91 -2.40
N ILE A 134 0.80 -10.91 -1.34
CA ILE A 134 2.19 -10.51 -1.37
C ILE A 134 3.08 -11.36 -2.29
N ASP A 135 2.65 -12.60 -2.57
CA ASP A 135 3.35 -13.57 -3.42
C ASP A 135 2.93 -13.49 -4.89
N VAL A 136 1.89 -12.72 -5.20
CA VAL A 136 1.29 -12.64 -6.54
C VAL A 136 1.33 -11.25 -7.13
N TYR A 137 1.11 -10.22 -6.33
CA TYR A 137 1.05 -8.84 -6.79
C TYR A 137 2.45 -8.21 -6.88
N GLY A 138 2.61 -7.20 -7.74
CA GLY A 138 3.90 -6.60 -8.08
C GLY A 138 4.10 -5.18 -7.52
N ALA A 139 5.05 -4.46 -8.13
CA ALA A 139 5.45 -3.13 -7.71
C ALA A 139 4.34 -2.08 -7.91
N GLU A 140 3.49 -2.27 -8.91
CA GLU A 140 2.36 -1.41 -9.27
C GLU A 140 1.40 -1.26 -8.07
N HIS A 141 1.07 -2.38 -7.41
CA HIS A 141 0.19 -2.37 -6.25
C HIS A 141 0.91 -1.90 -4.99
N LEU A 142 2.22 -2.14 -4.88
CA LEU A 142 3.03 -1.67 -3.75
C LEU A 142 3.12 -0.14 -3.71
N ILE A 143 3.31 0.53 -4.85
CA ILE A 143 3.37 2.01 -4.88
C ILE A 143 2.01 2.65 -4.55
N ARG A 144 0.89 1.99 -4.89
CA ARG A 144 -0.45 2.44 -4.46
C ARG A 144 -0.55 2.44 -2.94
N LEU A 145 0.02 1.43 -2.27
CA LEU A 145 0.07 1.41 -0.82
C LEU A 145 0.84 2.61 -0.27
N PHE A 146 2.00 2.94 -0.84
CA PHE A 146 2.78 4.10 -0.40
C PHE A 146 2.06 5.43 -0.61
N SER A 147 1.24 5.57 -1.67
CA SER A 147 0.43 6.77 -1.86
C SER A 147 -0.70 6.92 -0.84
N SER A 148 -1.21 5.81 -0.30
CA SER A 148 -2.30 5.80 0.69
C SER A 148 -1.79 5.88 2.14
N MET A 149 -0.55 5.47 2.39
CA MET A 149 0.05 5.44 3.73
C MET A 149 -0.01 6.75 4.52
N PRO A 150 0.22 7.94 3.94
CA PRO A 150 0.12 9.19 4.68
C PRO A 150 -1.22 9.34 5.42
N GLU A 151 -2.32 9.03 4.74
CA GLU A 151 -3.66 9.11 5.30
C GLU A 151 -3.90 7.99 6.33
N LEU A 152 -3.40 6.78 6.07
CA LEU A 152 -3.54 5.64 6.97
C LEU A 152 -2.78 5.85 8.29
N ILE A 153 -1.54 6.35 8.22
CA ILE A 153 -0.72 6.64 9.40
C ILE A 153 -1.34 7.80 10.21
N ALA A 154 -1.93 8.79 9.56
CA ALA A 154 -2.64 9.87 10.26
C ALA A 154 -3.89 9.40 11.03
N GLN A 155 -4.36 8.16 10.79
CA GLN A 155 -5.47 7.54 11.51
C GLN A 155 -5.02 6.61 12.65
N THR A 156 -3.71 6.38 12.83
CA THR A 156 -3.19 5.54 13.92
C THR A 156 -2.88 6.37 15.16
N ASN A 157 -2.92 5.72 16.33
CA ASN A 157 -2.51 6.33 17.61
C ASN A 157 -1.01 6.08 17.88
N MET A 158 -0.16 6.32 16.89
CA MET A 158 1.30 6.23 17.02
C MET A 158 1.86 7.54 17.58
N ASP A 159 2.94 7.45 18.36
CA ASP A 159 3.66 8.66 18.78
C ASP A 159 4.43 9.29 17.61
N MET A 160 4.80 10.55 17.77
CA MET A 160 5.47 11.32 16.72
C MET A 160 6.84 10.74 16.33
N GLN A 161 7.55 10.07 17.24
CA GLN A 161 8.85 9.48 16.94
C GLN A 161 8.70 8.25 16.05
N ALA A 162 7.78 7.34 16.40
CA ALA A 162 7.44 6.16 15.62
C ALA A 162 6.91 6.55 14.23
N THR A 163 6.00 7.53 14.15
CA THR A 163 5.49 8.05 12.88
C THR A 163 6.61 8.59 11.99
N ASN A 164 7.55 9.35 12.55
CA ASN A 164 8.68 9.90 11.78
C ASN A 164 9.62 8.81 11.29
N ARG A 165 9.95 7.81 12.11
CA ARG A 165 10.79 6.67 11.71
C ARG A 165 10.14 5.88 10.57
N LEU A 166 8.87 5.50 10.73
CA LEU A 166 8.12 4.78 9.70
C LEU A 166 8.09 5.56 8.37
N ARG A 167 7.80 6.86 8.43
CA ARG A 167 7.79 7.76 7.27
C ARG A 167 9.15 7.81 6.56
N GLU A 168 10.24 7.84 7.32
CA GLU A 168 11.61 7.83 6.78
C GLU A 168 11.94 6.52 6.09
N GLU A 169 11.61 5.38 6.70
CA GLU A 169 11.84 4.05 6.10
C GLU A 169 11.02 3.85 4.82
N ILE A 170 9.74 4.22 4.81
CA ILE A 170 8.92 4.18 3.58
C ILE A 170 9.49 5.11 2.50
N SER A 171 10.02 6.27 2.88
CA SER A 171 10.64 7.20 1.93
C SER A 171 11.93 6.61 1.34
N LYS A 172 12.77 5.95 2.17
CA LYS A 172 13.98 5.24 1.70
C LYS A 172 13.62 4.10 0.74
N LEU A 173 12.64 3.28 1.10
CA LEU A 173 12.13 2.21 0.22
C LEU A 173 11.57 2.77 -1.10
N SER A 174 10.82 3.87 -1.05
CA SER A 174 10.31 4.54 -2.25
C SER A 174 11.44 5.05 -3.15
N MET A 175 12.49 5.64 -2.57
CA MET A 175 13.67 6.06 -3.33
C MET A 175 14.45 4.88 -3.91
N TRP A 176 14.58 3.79 -3.18
CA TRP A 176 15.23 2.58 -3.66
C TRP A 176 14.44 1.94 -4.82
N LEU A 177 13.12 1.84 -4.68
CA LEU A 177 12.25 1.29 -5.71
C LEU A 177 12.26 2.17 -6.97
N SER A 178 12.33 3.50 -6.80
CA SER A 178 12.53 4.45 -7.88
C SER A 178 13.83 4.22 -8.65
N LYS A 179 14.94 3.89 -7.98
CA LYS A 179 16.22 3.62 -8.65
C LYS A 179 16.21 2.31 -9.43
N ASN A 180 15.36 1.37 -9.01
CA ASN A 180 15.21 0.06 -9.60
C ASN A 180 13.92 -0.06 -10.45
N SER A 181 13.34 1.07 -10.88
CA SER A 181 12.03 1.07 -11.52
C SER A 181 12.00 0.22 -12.79
N ASP A 182 13.07 0.27 -13.57
CA ASP A 182 13.18 -0.47 -14.83
C ASP A 182 13.13 -2.00 -14.64
N LYS A 183 13.58 -2.47 -13.46
CA LYS A 183 13.52 -3.89 -13.09
C LYS A 183 12.11 -4.30 -12.64
N TYR A 184 11.50 -3.50 -11.77
CA TYR A 184 10.29 -3.90 -11.04
C TYR A 184 8.96 -3.49 -11.69
N PHE A 185 8.92 -2.47 -12.54
CA PHE A 185 7.71 -2.03 -13.26
C PHE A 185 7.62 -2.57 -14.69
N ALA A 186 8.29 -3.69 -14.98
CA ALA A 186 8.28 -4.32 -16.29
C ALA A 186 7.03 -5.20 -16.55
N THR A 187 6.00 -5.09 -15.71
CA THR A 187 4.81 -5.96 -15.81
C THR A 187 3.92 -5.53 -16.97
N THR A 188 3.44 -6.51 -17.73
CA THR A 188 2.54 -6.25 -18.86
C THR A 188 1.10 -6.04 -18.38
N TYR A 189 0.44 -5.02 -18.91
CA TYR A 189 -0.99 -4.81 -18.76
C TYR A 189 -1.76 -5.63 -19.81
N VAL A 190 -2.83 -6.31 -19.39
CA VAL A 190 -3.71 -7.11 -20.26
C VAL A 190 -5.14 -6.63 -20.16
N VAL A 191 -5.94 -6.84 -21.20
CA VAL A 191 -7.36 -6.43 -21.22
C VAL A 191 -8.12 -7.21 -20.15
N GLY A 192 -8.85 -6.50 -19.27
CA GLY A 192 -9.53 -7.11 -18.13
C GLY A 192 -10.57 -8.17 -18.49
N GLU A 193 -11.17 -8.07 -19.68
CA GLU A 193 -12.13 -9.05 -20.21
C GLU A 193 -11.49 -10.40 -20.56
N SER A 194 -10.18 -10.43 -20.84
CA SER A 194 -9.46 -11.65 -21.22
C SER A 194 -9.16 -12.59 -20.03
N ILE A 195 -9.51 -12.22 -18.79
CA ILE A 195 -9.25 -13.00 -17.56
C ILE A 195 -10.54 -13.66 -17.01
N GLN A 196 -11.60 -13.73 -17.81
CA GLN A 196 -12.84 -14.44 -17.46
C GLN A 196 -12.71 -15.96 -17.58
#